data_AF-A0A5C5VA29-F1
#
_entry.id   AF-A0A5C5VA29-F1
#
_cell.length_a   1.000
_cell.length_b   1.000
_cell.length_c   1.000
_cell.angle_alpha   90.00
_cell.angle_beta   90.00
_cell.angle_gamma   90.00
#
_symmetry.space_group_name_H-M   'P 1'
#
loop_
_entity.id
_entity.type
_entity.pdbx_description
1 polymer ?
#
loop_
_entity_poly.entity_id
_entity_poly.type
_entity_poly.pdbx_seq_one_letter_code
_entity_poly.pdbx_strand_id
1 'polypeptide(L)'
;MAKDNRPLRLSDVARPALGEGEANPFAERHDPKVEAESTFAAGETYRAGDYEVTVGHRGGLLLLLGLVGLVTSITPLVMAFFLPEDRVLLLIVQPFLGLLFGAPAWLLARGDLKAMKVGAMDNSGRIRTRTAMIFGAIATASVFLMILGVITWIFASVLGIQIG
;
A
#
# COMPACT_ATOMS: atom_id res chain seq x y z
N MET A 1 -51.79 37.25 12.88
CA MET A 1 -50.54 37.99 13.17
C MET A 1 -49.67 37.94 11.93
N ALA A 2 -49.43 39.08 11.28
CA ALA A 2 -48.58 39.16 10.09
C ALA A 2 -47.10 39.04 10.51
N LYS A 3 -46.35 38.11 9.89
CA LYS A 3 -44.90 37.99 10.08
C LYS A 3 -44.22 39.17 9.39
N ASP A 4 -43.50 39.98 10.16
CA ASP A 4 -42.71 41.11 9.66
C ASP A 4 -41.55 40.58 8.78
N ASN A 5 -41.65 40.79 7.46
CA ASN A 5 -40.70 40.30 6.45
C ASN A 5 -39.54 41.29 6.22
N ARG A 6 -39.02 41.89 7.29
CA ARG A 6 -37.84 42.75 7.18
C ARG A 6 -36.56 41.90 7.07
N PRO A 7 -35.55 42.33 6.29
CA PRO A 7 -34.28 41.61 6.17
C PRO A 7 -33.59 41.52 7.54
N LEU A 8 -33.10 40.32 7.88
CA LEU A 8 -32.38 40.06 9.13
C LEU A 8 -31.20 41.03 9.26
N ARG A 9 -31.22 41.86 10.29
CA ARG A 9 -30.08 42.73 10.62
C ARG A 9 -29.16 41.97 11.55
N LEU A 10 -27.86 42.30 11.50
CA LEU A 10 -26.85 41.70 12.37
C LEU A 10 -27.16 41.88 13.88
N SER A 11 -27.96 42.89 14.22
CA SER A 11 -28.48 43.15 15.56
C SER A 11 -29.57 42.17 16.02
N ASP A 12 -30.25 41.51 15.07
CA ASP A 12 -31.32 40.54 15.36
C ASP A 12 -30.76 39.14 15.63
N VAL A 13 -29.47 38.91 15.34
CA VAL A 13 -28.76 37.66 15.65
C VAL A 13 -28.32 37.71 17.10
N ALA A 14 -29.13 37.14 17.99
CA ALA A 14 -28.74 36.93 19.39
C ALA A 14 -27.49 36.06 19.42
N ARG A 15 -26.33 36.67 19.70
CA ARG A 15 -25.12 35.91 20.02
C ARG A 15 -25.44 35.14 21.28
N PRO A 16 -25.28 33.80 21.31
CA PRO A 16 -25.42 33.05 22.55
C PRO A 16 -24.49 33.70 23.56
N ALA A 17 -25.05 34.16 24.68
CA ALA A 17 -24.26 34.70 25.78
C ALA A 17 -23.37 33.55 26.25
N LEU A 18 -22.09 33.57 25.83
CA LEU A 18 -21.05 32.77 26.45
C LEU A 18 -21.11 33.16 27.92
N GLY A 19 -21.59 32.24 28.77
CA GLY A 19 -21.82 32.52 30.18
C GLY A 19 -20.55 33.12 30.78
N GLU A 20 -20.68 34.21 31.53
CA GLU A 20 -19.59 34.77 32.33
C GLU A 20 -19.13 33.69 33.32
N GLY A 21 -18.17 32.85 32.91
CA GLY A 21 -17.65 31.75 33.70
C GLY A 21 -17.52 30.40 32.96
N GLU A 22 -18.13 30.23 31.78
CA GLU A 22 -17.93 29.00 31.00
C GLU A 22 -16.65 29.14 30.17
N ALA A 23 -15.61 28.40 30.57
CA ALA A 23 -14.32 28.41 29.90
C ALA A 23 -14.50 28.13 28.41
N ASN A 24 -14.06 29.06 27.56
CA ASN A 24 -14.15 28.94 26.11
C ASN A 24 -13.62 27.55 25.68
N PRO A 25 -14.46 26.67 25.09
CA PRO A 25 -14.03 25.33 24.69
C PRO A 25 -12.99 25.35 23.56
N PHE A 26 -12.79 26.50 22.91
CA PHE A 26 -11.76 26.79 21.93
C PHE A 26 -10.63 27.68 22.49
N ALA A 27 -10.60 27.97 23.79
CA ALA A 27 -9.40 28.54 24.38
C ALA A 27 -8.25 27.57 24.15
N GLU A 28 -7.13 28.08 23.63
CA GLU A 28 -5.89 27.32 23.58
C GLU A 28 -5.61 26.81 25.00
N ARG A 29 -5.79 25.51 25.22
CA ARG A 29 -5.31 24.89 26.45
C ARG A 29 -3.80 25.01 26.37
N HIS A 30 -3.25 25.87 27.22
CA HIS A 30 -1.87 25.72 27.65
C HIS A 30 -1.80 24.45 28.50
N ASP A 31 -1.94 23.30 27.85
CA ASP A 31 -1.40 22.07 28.41
C ASP A 31 0.07 22.39 28.71
N PRO A 32 0.59 22.05 29.90
CA PRO A 32 2.00 22.23 30.18
C PRO A 32 2.70 21.53 29.03
N LYS A 33 3.45 22.31 28.23
CA LYS A 33 4.28 21.73 27.19
C LYS A 33 5.04 20.63 27.92
N VAL A 34 4.81 19.38 27.52
CA VAL A 34 5.68 18.29 27.94
C VAL A 34 6.97 18.56 27.18
N GLU A 35 7.73 19.53 27.68
CA GLU A 35 9.11 19.79 27.37
C GLU A 35 9.86 18.64 28.03
N ALA A 36 9.65 17.43 27.50
CA ALA A 36 10.77 16.54 27.29
C ALA A 36 11.63 17.18 26.20
N GLU A 37 12.18 18.36 26.53
CA GLU A 37 13.26 18.99 25.82
C GLU A 37 14.39 17.99 25.96
N SER A 38 14.64 17.22 24.89
CA SER A 38 15.86 16.46 24.77
C SER A 38 16.98 17.46 24.97
N THR A 39 17.59 17.42 26.15
CA THR A 39 18.58 18.39 26.58
C THR A 39 19.82 18.10 25.75
N PHE A 40 19.98 18.81 24.65
CA PHE A 40 21.19 18.70 23.84
C PHE A 40 22.36 19.24 24.64
N ALA A 41 23.42 18.46 24.73
CA ALA A 41 24.69 18.97 25.22
C ALA A 41 25.10 20.13 24.31
N ALA A 42 25.49 21.26 24.92
CA ALA A 42 25.95 22.44 24.20
C ALA A 42 27.10 22.05 23.25
N GLY A 43 26.84 22.08 21.93
CA GLY A 43 27.82 21.72 20.90
C GLY A 43 27.30 20.76 19.83
N GLU A 44 26.14 20.12 20.02
CA GLU A 44 25.55 19.28 18.97
C GLU A 44 24.78 20.14 17.96
N THR A 45 25.15 20.03 16.68
CA THR A 45 24.49 20.74 15.59
C THR A 45 23.17 20.07 15.28
N TYR A 46 22.09 20.87 15.18
CA TYR A 46 20.77 20.40 14.76
C TYR A 46 20.90 19.60 13.45
N ARG A 47 20.70 18.28 13.53
CA ARG A 47 20.66 17.40 12.36
C ARG A 47 19.21 17.10 12.07
N ALA A 48 18.67 17.72 11.03
CA ALA A 48 17.26 17.57 10.65
C ALA A 48 16.79 16.11 10.49
N GLY A 49 17.70 15.17 10.27
CA GLY A 49 17.41 13.74 10.18
C GLY A 49 17.09 13.05 11.53
N ASP A 50 17.37 13.67 12.68
CA ASP A 50 17.17 13.04 13.99
C ASP A 50 15.72 13.18 14.51
N TYR A 51 14.88 14.00 13.85
CA TYR A 51 13.48 14.24 14.22
C TYR A 51 12.49 13.95 13.08
N GLU A 52 12.97 13.51 11.92
CA GLU A 52 12.08 13.07 10.86
C GLU A 52 11.47 11.73 11.27
N VAL A 53 10.15 11.71 11.51
CA VAL A 53 9.40 10.48 11.82
C VAL A 53 9.45 9.59 10.57
N THR A 54 10.53 8.83 10.44
CA THR A 54 10.67 7.84 9.37
C THR A 54 9.63 6.76 9.61
N VAL A 55 8.81 6.48 8.60
CA VAL A 55 7.80 5.42 8.71
C VAL A 55 8.52 4.08 8.85
N GLY A 56 8.09 3.25 9.79
CA GLY A 56 8.65 1.91 9.99
C GLY A 56 8.54 1.05 8.73
N HIS A 57 9.56 0.24 8.45
CA HIS A 57 9.61 -0.53 7.21
C HIS A 57 8.57 -1.69 7.20
N ARG A 58 7.97 -1.97 6.04
CA ARG A 58 7.01 -3.08 5.85
C ARG A 58 7.61 -4.29 5.13
N GLY A 59 8.94 -4.35 5.04
CA GLY A 59 9.65 -5.33 4.21
C GLY A 59 9.35 -6.80 4.53
N GLY A 60 9.03 -7.15 5.78
CA GLY A 60 8.64 -8.52 6.15
C GLY A 60 7.28 -8.94 5.58
N LEU A 61 6.28 -8.07 5.68
CA LEU A 61 4.95 -8.31 5.12
C LEU A 61 5.00 -8.40 3.59
N LEU A 62 5.76 -7.51 2.95
CA LEU A 62 5.95 -7.55 1.50
C LEU A 62 6.65 -8.83 1.04
N LEU A 63 7.65 -9.30 1.80
CA LEU A 63 8.36 -10.54 1.48
C LEU A 63 7.42 -11.75 1.55
N LEU A 64 6.58 -11.83 2.58
CA LEU A 64 5.57 -12.88 2.71
C LEU A 64 4.59 -12.82 1.54
N LEU A 65 4.11 -11.63 1.18
CA LEU A 65 3.18 -11.45 0.07
C LEU A 65 3.80 -11.88 -1.28
N GLY A 66 5.05 -11.49 -1.53
CA GLY A 66 5.78 -11.89 -2.73
C GLY A 66 6.05 -13.39 -2.78
N LEU A 67 6.38 -14.01 -1.64
CA LEU A 67 6.59 -15.46 -1.55
C LEU A 67 5.29 -16.23 -1.80
N VAL A 68 4.18 -15.82 -1.18
CA VAL A 68 2.85 -16.41 -1.42
C VAL A 68 2.47 -16.26 -2.89
N GLY A 69 2.66 -15.09 -3.49
CA GLY A 69 2.43 -14.88 -4.93
C GLY A 69 3.26 -15.79 -5.81
N LEU A 70 4.53 -16.00 -5.48
CA LEU A 70 5.42 -16.89 -6.23
C LEU A 70 4.98 -18.36 -6.12
N VAL A 71 4.70 -18.83 -4.91
CA VAL A 71 4.26 -20.22 -4.66
C VAL A 71 2.92 -20.48 -5.34
N THR A 72 1.92 -19.62 -5.12
CA THR A 72 0.60 -19.74 -5.74
C THR A 72 0.62 -19.61 -7.27
N SER A 73 1.64 -18.96 -7.83
CA SER A 73 1.85 -18.85 -9.28
C SER A 73 2.47 -20.12 -9.88
N ILE A 74 3.50 -20.68 -9.23
CA ILE A 74 4.28 -21.82 -9.74
C ILE A 74 3.57 -23.15 -9.45
N THR A 75 3.00 -23.32 -8.26
CA THR A 75 2.42 -24.61 -7.85
C THR A 75 1.32 -25.10 -8.79
N PRO A 76 0.31 -24.30 -9.19
CA PRO A 76 -0.71 -24.75 -10.14
C PRO A 76 -0.13 -25.08 -11.51
N LEU A 77 0.93 -24.39 -11.95
CA LEU A 77 1.58 -24.65 -13.23
C LEU A 77 2.31 -26.00 -13.23
N VAL A 78 3.00 -26.32 -12.12
CA VAL A 78 3.59 -27.65 -11.91
C VAL A 78 2.52 -28.72 -11.81
N MET A 79 1.44 -28.47 -11.07
CA MET A 79 0.33 -29.43 -10.91
C MET A 79 -0.40 -29.69 -12.23
N ALA A 80 -0.60 -28.67 -13.07
CA ALA A 80 -1.23 -28.80 -14.39
C ALA A 80 -0.42 -29.69 -15.36
N PHE A 81 0.87 -29.87 -15.10
CA PHE A 81 1.72 -30.82 -15.82
C PHE A 81 1.47 -32.26 -15.37
N PHE A 82 1.37 -32.52 -14.06
CA PHE A 82 1.19 -33.87 -13.51
C PHE A 82 -0.27 -34.36 -13.48
N LEU A 83 -1.24 -33.44 -13.42
CA LEU A 83 -2.68 -33.72 -13.32
C LEU A 83 -3.38 -33.25 -14.60
N PRO A 84 -3.38 -34.06 -15.68
CA PRO A 84 -3.95 -33.66 -16.98
C PRO A 84 -5.47 -33.46 -16.91
N GLU A 85 -6.16 -34.18 -16.03
CA GLU A 85 -7.62 -34.09 -15.84
C GLU A 85 -8.04 -32.71 -15.33
N ASP A 86 -7.26 -32.13 -14.40
CA ASP A 86 -7.53 -30.82 -13.78
C ASP A 86 -6.83 -29.64 -14.48
N ARG A 87 -6.09 -29.90 -15.57
CA ARG A 87 -5.23 -28.91 -16.24
C ARG A 87 -5.96 -27.62 -16.59
N VAL A 88 -7.15 -27.71 -17.17
CA VAL A 88 -7.92 -26.54 -17.60
C VAL A 88 -8.33 -25.68 -16.41
N LEU A 89 -8.83 -26.31 -15.34
CA LEU A 89 -9.22 -25.62 -14.12
C LEU A 89 -8.01 -24.90 -13.48
N LEU A 90 -6.88 -25.59 -13.38
CA LEU A 90 -5.65 -25.04 -12.82
C LEU A 90 -5.14 -23.85 -13.65
N LEU A 91 -5.17 -23.93 -14.99
CA LEU A 91 -4.77 -22.83 -15.87
C LEU A 91 -5.70 -21.62 -15.81
N ILE A 92 -6.99 -21.83 -15.56
CA ILE A 92 -7.95 -20.74 -15.40
C ILE A 92 -7.79 -20.06 -14.03
N VAL A 93 -7.58 -20.82 -12.96
CA VAL A 93 -7.48 -20.29 -11.59
C VAL A 93 -6.14 -19.61 -11.32
N GLN A 94 -5.05 -20.13 -11.90
CA GLN A 94 -3.68 -19.63 -11.71
C GLN A 94 -3.53 -18.10 -11.91
N PRO A 95 -4.01 -17.47 -13.01
CA PRO A 95 -3.82 -16.03 -13.22
C PRO A 95 -4.46 -15.19 -12.12
N PHE A 96 -5.59 -15.63 -11.56
CA PHE A 96 -6.26 -14.92 -10.47
C PHE A 96 -5.42 -14.96 -9.19
N LEU A 97 -4.91 -16.13 -8.82
CA LEU A 97 -4.08 -16.27 -7.61
C LEU A 97 -2.73 -15.54 -7.75
N GLY A 98 -2.07 -15.71 -8.90
CA GLY A 98 -0.79 -15.07 -9.16
C GLY A 98 -0.88 -13.54 -9.18
N LEU A 99 -1.94 -12.98 -9.78
CA LEU A 99 -2.16 -11.52 -9.80
C LEU A 99 -2.64 -10.98 -8.46
N LEU A 100 -3.45 -11.72 -7.72
CA LEU A 100 -3.98 -11.30 -6.42
C LEU A 100 -2.86 -10.99 -5.42
N PHE A 101 -1.79 -11.78 -5.43
CA PHE A 101 -0.66 -11.60 -4.49
C PHE A 101 0.58 -10.98 -5.15
N GLY A 102 0.91 -11.38 -6.38
CA GLY A 102 2.12 -10.95 -7.09
C GLY A 102 2.11 -9.47 -7.46
N ALA A 103 1.00 -8.98 -8.03
CA ALA A 103 0.93 -7.59 -8.48
C ALA A 103 0.96 -6.58 -7.31
N PRO A 104 0.18 -6.76 -6.22
CA PRO A 104 0.30 -5.89 -5.06
C PRO A 104 1.67 -5.94 -4.40
N ALA A 105 2.29 -7.12 -4.26
CA ALA A 105 3.64 -7.24 -3.71
C ALA A 105 4.67 -6.44 -4.53
N TRP A 106 4.59 -6.54 -5.86
CA TRP A 106 5.48 -5.83 -6.76
C TRP A 106 5.29 -4.30 -6.68
N LEU A 107 4.05 -3.84 -6.79
CA LEU A 107 3.73 -2.41 -6.82
C LEU A 107 4.00 -1.73 -5.47
N LEU A 108 3.61 -2.35 -4.36
CA LEU A 108 3.83 -1.82 -3.02
C LEU A 108 5.34 -1.78 -2.68
N ALA A 109 6.08 -2.85 -2.97
CA ALA A 109 7.52 -2.87 -2.72
C ALA A 109 8.28 -1.84 -3.56
N ARG A 110 7.82 -1.54 -4.79
CA ARG A 110 8.38 -0.47 -5.61
C ARG A 110 8.15 0.91 -4.98
N GLY A 111 6.97 1.15 -4.42
CA GLY A 111 6.64 2.37 -3.68
C GLY A 111 7.53 2.54 -2.45
N ASP A 112 7.64 1.49 -1.63
CA ASP A 112 8.46 1.47 -0.41
C ASP A 112 9.94 1.71 -0.72
N LEU A 113 10.49 1.08 -1.77
CA LEU A 113 11.88 1.32 -2.19
C LEU A 113 12.13 2.77 -2.64
N LYS A 114 11.14 3.40 -3.27
CA LYS A 114 11.23 4.82 -3.65
C LYS A 114 11.19 5.71 -2.40
N ALA A 115 10.34 5.41 -1.42
CA ALA A 115 10.26 6.12 -0.15
C ALA A 115 11.56 5.99 0.66
N MET A 116 12.14 4.78 0.73
CA MET A 116 13.43 4.50 1.36
C MET A 116 14.60 5.26 0.70
N LYS A 117 14.53 5.47 -0.62
CA LYS A 117 15.56 6.23 -1.37
C LYS A 117 15.54 7.72 -1.03
N VAL A 118 14.37 8.29 -0.76
CA VAL A 118 14.22 9.72 -0.42
C VAL A 118 14.31 10.00 1.08
N GLY A 119 14.53 8.97 1.91
CA GLY A 119 14.65 9.11 3.37
C GLY A 119 13.32 9.11 4.12
N ALA A 120 12.18 9.03 3.42
CA ALA A 120 10.84 9.02 4.04
C ALA A 120 10.51 7.74 4.83
N MET A 121 11.34 6.70 4.71
CA MET A 121 11.13 5.38 5.31
C MET A 121 12.47 4.77 5.72
N ASP A 122 12.48 4.02 6.83
CA ASP A 122 13.70 3.39 7.34
C ASP A 122 14.34 2.45 6.30
N ASN A 123 15.66 2.58 6.14
CA ASN A 123 16.47 1.85 5.16
C ASN A 123 16.90 0.45 5.62
N SER A 124 16.78 0.11 6.90
CA SER A 124 17.18 -1.21 7.41
C SER A 124 16.45 -2.38 6.72
N GLY A 125 15.22 -2.14 6.24
CA GLY A 125 14.38 -3.10 5.52
C GLY A 125 14.59 -3.19 4.00
N ARG A 126 15.56 -2.47 3.42
CA ARG A 126 15.71 -2.33 1.96
C ARG A 126 15.91 -3.66 1.22
N ILE A 127 16.74 -4.56 1.77
CA ILE A 127 17.03 -5.86 1.14
C ILE A 127 15.76 -6.71 1.06
N ARG A 128 15.01 -6.83 2.18
CA ARG A 128 13.76 -7.61 2.24
C ARG A 128 12.73 -7.07 1.25
N THR A 129 12.58 -5.75 1.20
CA THR A 129 11.66 -5.06 0.28
C THR A 129 12.06 -5.28 -1.19
N ARG A 130 13.35 -5.26 -1.51
CA ARG A 130 13.84 -5.56 -2.87
C ARG A 130 13.59 -7.01 -3.27
N THR A 131 13.80 -7.96 -2.36
CA THR A 131 13.50 -9.37 -2.61
C THR A 131 12.01 -9.59 -2.84
N ALA A 132 11.15 -8.97 -2.01
CA ALA A 132 9.70 -8.99 -2.19
C ALA A 132 9.27 -8.47 -3.56
N MET A 133 9.85 -7.35 -3.99
CA MET A 133 9.60 -6.75 -5.30
C MET A 133 9.95 -7.73 -6.44
N ILE A 134 11.11 -8.39 -6.36
CA ILE A 134 11.56 -9.35 -7.37
C ILE A 134 10.61 -10.55 -7.43
N PHE A 135 10.22 -11.12 -6.27
CA PHE A 135 9.28 -12.24 -6.24
C PHE A 135 7.91 -11.87 -6.80
N GLY A 136 7.38 -10.70 -6.43
CA GLY A 136 6.12 -10.20 -7.00
C GLY A 136 6.21 -9.97 -8.51
N ALA A 137 7.34 -9.44 -8.99
CA ALA A 137 7.57 -9.22 -10.42
C ALA A 137 7.63 -10.55 -11.20
N ILE A 138 8.34 -11.55 -10.68
CA ILE A 138 8.42 -12.89 -11.28
C ILE A 138 7.03 -13.54 -11.31
N ALA A 139 6.29 -13.48 -10.19
CA ALA A 139 4.93 -14.05 -10.11
C ALA A 139 3.95 -13.37 -11.08
N THR A 140 4.08 -12.06 -11.28
CA THR A 140 3.24 -11.33 -12.26
C THR A 140 3.65 -11.64 -13.69
N ALA A 141 4.97 -11.70 -13.97
CA ALA A 141 5.49 -12.00 -15.29
C ALA A 141 5.17 -13.43 -15.73
N SER A 142 5.21 -14.41 -14.82
CA SER A 142 4.83 -15.79 -15.12
C SER A 142 3.36 -15.92 -15.53
N VAL A 143 2.46 -15.19 -14.87
CA VAL A 143 1.04 -15.11 -15.29
C VAL A 143 0.94 -14.54 -16.70
N PHE A 144 1.64 -13.44 -16.99
CA PHE A 144 1.61 -12.84 -18.32
C PHE A 144 2.12 -13.78 -19.41
N LEU A 145 3.24 -14.47 -19.15
CA LEU A 145 3.80 -15.47 -20.07
C LEU A 145 2.86 -16.66 -20.25
N MET A 146 2.18 -17.10 -19.19
CA MET A 146 1.17 -18.15 -19.27
C MET A 146 -0.01 -17.74 -20.16
N ILE A 147 -0.55 -16.52 -19.97
CA ILE A 147 -1.65 -16.00 -20.79
C ILE A 147 -1.22 -15.95 -22.27
N LEU A 148 -0.02 -15.43 -22.54
CA LEU A 148 0.52 -15.38 -23.90
C LEU A 148 0.65 -16.79 -24.49
N GLY A 149 1.15 -17.75 -23.71
CA GLY A 149 1.24 -19.16 -24.10
C GLY A 149 -0.13 -19.74 -24.48
N VAL A 150 -1.15 -19.52 -23.64
CA VAL A 150 -2.53 -19.97 -23.91
C VAL A 150 -3.07 -19.34 -25.20
N ILE A 151 -2.86 -18.03 -25.41
CA ILE A 151 -3.28 -17.34 -26.64
C ILE A 151 -2.60 -17.95 -27.87
N THR A 152 -1.28 -18.16 -27.82
CA THR A 152 -0.53 -18.76 -28.92
C THR A 152 -0.99 -20.19 -29.22
N TRP A 153 -1.31 -20.97 -28.19
CA TRP A 153 -1.83 -22.33 -28.33
C TRP A 153 -3.22 -22.35 -28.97
N ILE A 154 -4.12 -21.46 -28.56
CA ILE A 154 -5.45 -21.31 -29.19
C ILE A 154 -5.30 -20.92 -30.66
N PHE A 155 -4.45 -19.94 -30.96
CA PHE A 155 -4.23 -19.47 -32.33
C PHE A 155 -3.67 -20.57 -33.23
N ALA A 156 -2.66 -21.31 -32.77
CA ALA A 156 -2.12 -22.45 -33.50
C ALA A 156 -3.16 -23.55 -33.75
N SER A 157 -4.00 -23.84 -32.75
CA SER A 157 -5.10 -24.80 -32.87
C SER A 157 -6.12 -24.39 -33.93
N VAL A 158 -6.47 -23.10 -34.01
CA VAL A 158 -7.37 -22.56 -35.05
C VAL A 158 -6.77 -22.69 -36.45
N LEU A 159 -5.43 -22.58 -36.58
CA LEU A 159 -4.72 -22.78 -37.84
C LEU A 159 -4.45 -24.25 -38.20
N GLY A 160 -4.84 -25.20 -37.34
CA GLY A 160 -4.56 -26.63 -37.52
C GLY A 160 -3.10 -27.01 -37.29
N ILE A 161 -2.30 -26.16 -36.65
CA ILE A 161 -0.91 -26.43 -36.29
C ILE A 161 -0.92 -27.22 -34.97
N GLN A 162 -0.51 -28.49 -35.03
CA GLN A 162 -0.32 -29.29 -33.81
C GLN A 162 1.00 -28.90 -33.14
N ILE A 163 0.90 -28.14 -32.04
CA ILE A 163 2.01 -27.91 -31.11
C ILE A 163 1.99 -29.08 -30.12
N GLY A 164 2.92 -30.02 -30.30
CA GLY A 164 3.11 -31.20 -29.44
C GLY A 164 3.79 -30.88 -28.12
#